data_AF-A0A9D4KFW0-F1
#
_entry.id   AF-A0A9D4KFW0-F1
#
_cell.length_a   1.000
_cell.length_b   1.000
_cell.length_c   1.000
_cell.angle_alpha   90.00
_cell.angle_beta   90.00
_cell.angle_gamma   90.00
#
_symmetry.space_group_name_H-M   'P 1'
#
loop_
_entity.id
_entity.type
_entity.pdbx_description
1 polymer ?
#
loop_
_entity_poly.entity_id
_entity_poly.type
_entity_poly.pdbx_seq_one_letter_code
_entity_poly.pdbx_strand_id
1 'polypeptide(L)'
;MKLLEESHFDVTIIDEVSQAMEAACWIPLLRSKKCILAGDHLQLPPTIMSKEAAKEGLEVTLMERMLEMYGDPRHEDAHRAVQNAREDHAVVLHTALPLQAGRT
;
A
#
# COMPACT_ATOMS: atom_id res chain seq x y z
N MET A 1 -2.54 20.21 -22.92
CA MET A 1 -2.75 19.27 -21.79
C MET A 1 -3.96 18.40 -22.13
N LYS A 2 -3.81 17.07 -22.13
CA LYS A 2 -4.91 16.15 -22.49
C LYS A 2 -5.54 15.65 -21.19
N LEU A 3 -6.84 15.89 -21.00
CA LEU A 3 -7.59 15.32 -19.88
C LEU A 3 -7.92 13.86 -20.19
N LEU A 4 -7.75 12.98 -19.21
CA LEU A 4 -8.10 11.57 -19.30
C LEU A 4 -9.46 11.35 -18.63
N GLU A 5 -10.30 10.51 -19.24
CA GLU A 5 -11.60 10.13 -18.68
C GLU A 5 -11.46 9.30 -17.39
N GLU A 6 -12.49 9.28 -16.55
CA GLU A 6 -12.45 8.61 -15.23
C GLU A 6 -12.17 7.11 -15.33
N SER A 7 -12.62 6.44 -16.39
CA SER A 7 -12.42 5.00 -16.62
C SER A 7 -11.26 4.71 -17.57
N HIS A 8 -10.28 5.62 -17.69
CA HIS A 8 -9.17 5.44 -18.62
C HIS A 8 -8.20 4.31 -18.20
N PHE A 9 -8.09 4.00 -16.91
CA PHE A 9 -7.17 2.99 -16.39
C PHE A 9 -7.91 1.81 -15.77
N ASP A 10 -7.50 0.60 -16.12
CA ASP A 10 -8.03 -0.64 -15.53
C ASP A 10 -7.46 -0.90 -14.14
N VAL A 11 -6.18 -0.57 -13.93
CA VAL A 11 -5.42 -0.86 -12.70
C VAL A 11 -4.52 0.32 -12.32
N THR A 12 -4.48 0.64 -11.04
CA THR A 12 -3.50 1.55 -10.42
C THR A 12 -2.42 0.75 -9.69
N ILE A 13 -1.15 1.06 -9.95
CA ILE A 13 -0.02 0.46 -9.24
C ILE A 13 0.68 1.57 -8.45
N ILE A 14 0.88 1.36 -7.14
CA ILE A 14 1.64 2.26 -6.28
C ILE A 14 2.80 1.47 -5.71
N ASP A 15 4.02 1.82 -6.11
CA ASP A 15 5.25 1.29 -5.53
C ASP A 15 5.70 2.17 -4.36
N GLU A 16 6.46 1.60 -3.43
CA GLU A 16 6.90 2.24 -2.18
C GLU A 16 5.74 2.84 -1.37
N VAL A 17 4.58 2.17 -1.34
CA VAL A 17 3.37 2.67 -0.68
C VAL A 17 3.57 2.93 0.84
N SER A 18 4.52 2.22 1.47
CA SER A 18 4.90 2.41 2.88
C SER A 18 5.64 3.72 3.15
N GLN A 19 6.14 4.38 2.11
CA GLN A 19 6.79 5.69 2.20
C GLN A 19 5.84 6.84 1.81
N ALA A 20 4.61 6.52 1.40
CA ALA A 20 3.65 7.49 0.92
C ALA A 20 2.61 7.84 2.00
N MET A 21 2.22 9.11 2.04
CA MET A 21 1.05 9.53 2.81
C MET A 21 -0.21 8.91 2.20
N GLU A 22 -1.08 8.35 3.03
CA GLU A 22 -2.35 7.76 2.58
C GLU A 22 -3.17 8.71 1.71
N ALA A 23 -3.25 10.00 2.09
CA ALA A 23 -3.94 11.01 1.31
C ALA A 23 -3.43 11.15 -0.13
N ALA A 24 -2.12 10.96 -0.35
CA ALA A 24 -1.53 11.01 -1.69
C ALA A 24 -1.88 9.76 -2.51
N CYS A 25 -1.97 8.59 -1.86
CA CYS A 25 -2.35 7.34 -2.51
C CYS A 25 -3.76 7.38 -3.12
N TRP A 26 -4.68 8.15 -2.51
CA TRP A 26 -6.05 8.27 -3.03
C TRP A 26 -6.12 8.93 -4.41
N ILE A 27 -5.17 9.80 -4.77
CA ILE A 27 -5.17 10.51 -6.06
C ILE A 27 -5.19 9.52 -7.25
N PRO A 28 -4.25 8.57 -7.37
CA PRO A 28 -4.28 7.57 -8.44
C PRO A 28 -5.27 6.43 -8.16
N LEU A 29 -5.62 6.13 -6.91
CA LEU A 29 -6.59 5.05 -6.60
C LEU A 29 -8.00 5.36 -7.13
N LEU A 30 -8.39 6.64 -7.17
CA LEU A 30 -9.67 7.06 -7.72
C LEU A 30 -9.74 6.96 -9.27
N ARG A 31 -8.65 6.59 -9.94
CA ARG A 31 -8.55 6.55 -11.41
C ARG A 31 -8.74 5.16 -12.01
N SER A 32 -8.91 4.13 -11.19
CA SER A 32 -9.12 2.76 -11.64
C SER A 32 -9.98 1.98 -10.64
N LYS A 33 -10.50 0.83 -11.08
CA LYS A 33 -11.31 -0.05 -10.22
C LYS A 33 -10.48 -1.06 -9.44
N LYS A 34 -9.23 -1.26 -9.83
CA LYS A 34 -8.34 -2.27 -9.25
C LYS A 34 -7.03 -1.61 -8.86
N CYS A 35 -6.45 -2.00 -7.74
CA CYS A 35 -5.13 -1.53 -7.38
C CYS A 35 -4.15 -2.63 -6.96
N ILE A 36 -2.86 -2.34 -7.15
CA ILE A 36 -1.74 -3.10 -6.62
C ILE A 36 -0.90 -2.14 -5.80
N LEU A 37 -0.79 -2.40 -4.50
CA LEU A 37 0.04 -1.64 -3.58
C LEU A 37 1.28 -2.46 -3.27
N ALA A 38 2.46 -1.94 -3.63
CA ALA A 38 3.74 -2.58 -3.38
C ALA A 38 4.57 -1.77 -2.39
N GLY A 39 5.17 -2.43 -1.41
CA GLY A 39 6.05 -1.77 -0.44
C GLY A 39 6.45 -2.64 0.74
N ASP A 40 7.16 -2.01 1.67
CA ASP A 40 7.66 -2.64 2.88
C ASP A 40 7.38 -1.76 4.10
N HIS A 41 6.39 -2.17 4.90
CA HIS A 41 6.00 -1.47 6.12
C HIS A 41 7.05 -1.53 7.25
N LEU A 42 8.12 -2.33 7.08
CA LEU A 42 9.26 -2.34 8.00
C LEU A 42 10.38 -1.37 7.57
N GLN A 43 10.25 -0.73 6.42
CA GLN A 43 11.16 0.33 5.97
C GLN A 43 10.71 1.70 6.48
N LEU A 44 11.30 2.77 5.95
CA LEU A 44 11.06 4.14 6.42
C LEU A 44 9.60 4.56 6.20
N PRO A 45 8.95 5.21 7.19
CA PRO A 45 7.62 5.81 7.01
C PRO A 45 7.71 7.11 6.18
N PRO A 46 6.57 7.67 5.73
CA PRO A 46 6.54 8.99 5.10
C PRO A 46 7.15 10.06 6.01
N THR A 47 7.84 11.03 5.41
CA THR A 47 8.42 12.14 6.18
C THR A 47 7.36 13.17 6.51
N ILE A 48 6.92 13.21 7.77
CA ILE A 48 5.97 14.22 8.26
C ILE A 48 6.71 15.33 9.02
N MET A 49 6.62 16.57 8.52
CA MET A 49 7.32 17.71 9.13
C MET A 49 6.73 18.14 10.47
N SER A 50 5.39 18.07 10.58
CA SER A 50 4.68 18.42 11.82
C SER A 50 4.61 17.20 12.73
N LYS A 51 5.31 17.26 13.87
CA LYS A 51 5.26 16.22 14.90
C LYS A 51 3.85 16.04 15.48
N GLU A 52 3.06 17.11 15.51
CA GLU A 52 1.67 17.05 15.97
C GLU A 52 0.82 16.30 14.95
N ALA A 53 0.91 16.65 13.66
CA ALA A 53 0.17 15.94 12.62
C ALA A 53 0.56 14.46 12.51
N ALA A 54 1.85 14.14 12.69
CA ALA A 54 2.32 12.76 12.76
C ALA A 54 1.59 11.98 13.86
N LYS A 55 1.60 12.51 15.09
CA LYS A 55 0.91 11.92 16.26
C LYS A 55 -0.61 11.79 16.09
N GLU A 56 -1.23 12.75 15.39
CA GLU A 56 -2.65 12.70 15.04
C GLU A 56 -2.97 11.71 13.91
N GLY A 57 -1.97 10.93 13.46
CA GLY A 57 -2.16 9.79 12.56
C GLY A 57 -1.77 10.04 11.10
N LEU A 58 -1.16 11.18 10.77
CA LEU A 58 -0.68 11.43 9.39
C LEU A 58 0.53 10.56 9.00
N GLU A 59 1.22 9.98 9.98
CA GLU A 59 2.30 9.01 9.75
C GLU A 59 1.78 7.61 9.41
N VAL A 60 0.49 7.32 9.67
CA VAL A 60 -0.14 6.03 9.35
C VAL A 60 -0.37 5.94 7.86
N THR A 61 0.26 4.96 7.24
CA THR A 61 0.21 4.70 5.80
C THR A 61 -1.02 3.89 5.41
N LEU A 62 -1.38 3.94 4.12
CA LEU A 62 -2.42 3.08 3.57
C LEU A 62 -2.08 1.59 3.76
N MET A 63 -0.81 1.22 3.66
CA MET A 63 -0.36 -0.15 3.81
C MET A 63 -0.55 -0.66 5.24
N GLU A 64 -0.19 0.13 6.25
CA GLU A 64 -0.38 -0.26 7.65
C GLU A 64 -1.86 -0.50 7.98
N ARG A 65 -2.77 0.38 7.51
CA ARG A 65 -4.23 0.16 7.69
C ARG A 65 -4.72 -1.11 7.00
N MET A 66 -4.22 -1.39 5.80
CA MET A 66 -4.60 -2.61 5.06
C MET A 66 -4.10 -3.86 5.78
N LEU A 67 -2.87 -3.83 6.32
CA LEU A 67 -2.33 -4.94 7.11
C LEU A 67 -3.09 -5.13 8.43
N GLU A 68 -3.53 -4.05 9.07
CA GLU A 68 -4.38 -4.12 10.27
C GLU A 68 -5.75 -4.73 9.97
N MET A 69 -6.37 -4.34 8.84
CA MET A 69 -7.72 -4.79 8.45
C MET A 69 -7.76 -6.22 7.90
N TYR A 70 -6.77 -6.60 7.08
CA TYR A 70 -6.77 -7.86 6.32
C TYR A 70 -5.70 -8.85 6.78
N GLY A 71 -4.82 -8.46 7.72
CA GLY A 71 -3.70 -9.27 8.18
C GLY A 71 -2.46 -9.14 7.30
N ASP A 72 -1.32 -9.59 7.85
CA ASP A 72 -0.05 -9.58 7.12
C ASP A 72 0.07 -10.82 6.20
N PRO A 73 0.13 -10.63 4.87
CA PRO A 73 0.23 -11.74 3.92
C PRO A 73 1.54 -12.52 4.02
N ARG A 74 2.56 -12.06 4.78
CA ARG A 74 3.74 -12.87 5.09
C ARG A 74 3.43 -14.08 5.97
N HIS A 75 2.38 -13.99 6.79
CA HIS A 75 1.98 -15.09 7.67
C HIS A 75 1.02 -16.06 6.98
N GLU A 76 0.42 -15.66 5.86
CA GLU A 76 -0.55 -16.43 5.10
C GLU A 76 -0.29 -16.26 3.60
N ASP A 77 0.49 -17.19 3.02
CA ASP A 77 0.87 -17.32 1.60
C ASP A 77 0.45 -16.14 0.69
N ALA A 78 1.41 -15.36 0.20
CA ALA A 78 1.18 -14.29 -0.79
C ALA A 78 0.30 -14.73 -1.99
N HIS A 79 0.31 -16.02 -2.33
CA HIS A 79 -0.60 -16.62 -3.31
C HIS A 79 -2.09 -16.48 -2.97
N ARG A 80 -2.47 -16.52 -1.68
CA ARG A 80 -3.84 -16.36 -1.23
C ARG A 80 -4.28 -14.90 -1.15
N ALA A 81 -3.38 -13.98 -0.81
CA ALA A 81 -3.65 -12.54 -0.93
C ALA A 81 -3.94 -12.14 -2.40
N VAL A 82 -3.18 -12.69 -3.35
CA VAL A 82 -3.43 -12.51 -4.79
C VAL A 82 -4.72 -13.21 -5.25
N GLN A 83 -5.12 -14.34 -4.63
CA GLN A 83 -6.38 -15.02 -4.94
C GLN A 83 -7.62 -14.33 -4.36
N ASN A 84 -7.56 -13.81 -3.13
CA ASN A 84 -8.65 -13.06 -2.51
C ASN A 84 -8.92 -11.74 -3.26
N ALA A 85 -7.89 -11.14 -3.84
CA ALA A 85 -8.04 -10.00 -4.74
C ALA A 85 -8.73 -10.30 -6.10
N ARG A 86 -9.11 -11.55 -6.38
CA ARG A 86 -10.05 -11.83 -7.48
C ARG A 86 -11.50 -11.49 -7.12
N GLU A 87 -11.82 -11.40 -5.83
CA GLU A 87 -13.11 -10.93 -5.32
C GLU A 87 -13.02 -9.48 -4.80
N ASP A 88 -11.89 -9.10 -4.21
CA ASP A 88 -11.64 -7.74 -3.69
C ASP A 88 -10.88 -6.83 -4.66
N HIS A 89 -11.23 -5.55 -4.67
CA HIS A 89 -10.76 -4.56 -5.65
C HIS A 89 -9.28 -4.11 -5.44
N ALA A 90 -8.55 -4.69 -4.49
CA ALA A 90 -7.19 -4.29 -4.12
C ALA A 90 -6.29 -5.50 -3.80
N VAL A 91 -5.06 -5.50 -4.35
CA VAL A 91 -3.98 -6.44 -4.00
C VAL A 91 -2.90 -5.66 -3.25
N VAL A 92 -2.49 -6.15 -2.08
CA VAL A 92 -1.28 -5.65 -1.39
C VAL A 92 -0.17 -6.67 -1.58
N LEU A 93 0.91 -6.27 -2.24
CA LEU A 93 2.11 -7.06 -2.46
C LEU A 93 3.22 -6.52 -1.56
N HIS A 94 3.67 -7.32 -0.60
CA HIS A 94 4.80 -6.94 0.22
C HIS A 94 6.11 -7.32 -0.49
N THR A 95 7.05 -6.38 -0.61
CA THR A 95 8.31 -6.58 -1.35
C THR A 95 9.52 -6.91 -0.46
N ALA A 96 9.33 -7.19 0.84
CA ALA A 96 10.44 -7.57 1.69
C ALA A 96 11.09 -8.88 1.20
N LEU A 97 12.22 -8.75 0.50
CA LEU A 97 13.27 -9.76 0.56
C LEU A 97 13.65 -9.90 2.04
N PRO A 98 13.79 -11.12 2.57
CA PRO A 98 14.06 -11.34 3.99
C PRO A 98 15.44 -10.80 4.35
N LEU A 99 15.52 -9.53 4.74
CA LEU A 99 16.73 -8.89 5.28
C LEU A 99 16.78 -8.95 6.82
N GLN A 100 15.84 -9.65 7.47
CA GLN A 100 15.82 -9.84 8.92
C GLN A 100 15.68 -11.31 9.37
N ALA A 101 16.08 -12.26 8.53
CA ALA A 101 16.42 -13.61 9.01
C ALA A 101 17.90 -13.65 9.42
N GLY A 102 18.25 -12.89 10.45
CA GLY A 102 19.51 -13.08 11.17
C GLY A 102 19.50 -14.45 11.85
N ARG A 103 20.07 -15.46 11.20
CA ARG A 103 20.60 -16.63 11.92
C ARG A 103 21.85 -16.17 12.66
N THR A 104 21.83 -16.37 13.98
CA THR A 104 23.02 -16.49 14.83
C THR A 104 24.03 -17.47 14.26
#